data_AF-A0A4Q6E6D6-F1
#
_entry.id   AF-A0A4Q6E6D6-F1
#
_cell.length_a   1.000
_cell.length_b   1.000
_cell.length_c   1.000
_cell.angle_alpha   90.00
_cell.angle_beta   90.00
_cell.angle_gamma   90.00
#
_symmetry.space_group_name_H-M   'P 1'
#
loop_
_entity.id
_entity.type
_entity.pdbx_description
1 polymer ?
#
loop_
_entity_poly.entity_id
_entity_poly.type
_entity_poly.pdbx_seq_one_letter_code
_entity_poly.pdbx_strand_id
1 'polypeptide(L)'
;MPPSHPGQEKLMKNTIYDVLREDHDKVKTLLNELVSLQNDSERRSELLSEIRDELIPHSRAEEAVFYNSLRSVPIVGDEANHGYREHMAAESLLRTLQVADKLDADFKSAAKALKETLEHHIEEEEEEMFALAKSVVTPEEAVQMANAFTKMKGSVKKQSFLGTTLDMVANMMPPRFSKSFTENGHKTLFTKDENAA
;
A
#
# COMPACT_ATOMS: atom_id res chain seq x y z
N MET A 1 -20.90 32.88 -21.01
CA MET A 1 -20.18 31.74 -20.42
C MET A 1 -20.77 30.46 -21.02
N PRO A 2 -19.98 29.58 -21.64
CA PRO A 2 -20.51 28.32 -22.13
C PRO A 2 -20.89 27.43 -20.93
N PRO A 3 -21.92 26.57 -21.06
CA PRO A 3 -22.36 25.71 -19.98
C PRO A 3 -21.34 24.60 -19.70
N SER A 4 -21.01 24.41 -18.42
CA SER A 4 -20.19 23.31 -17.92
C SER A 4 -20.81 21.97 -18.33
N HIS A 5 -20.04 21.11 -19.01
CA HIS A 5 -20.50 19.79 -19.41
C HIS A 5 -20.57 18.84 -18.19
N PRO A 6 -21.70 18.14 -17.95
CA PRO A 6 -21.82 17.20 -16.82
C PRO A 6 -20.84 16.02 -16.89
N GLY A 7 -20.25 15.75 -18.06
CA GLY A 7 -19.16 14.79 -18.23
C GLY A 7 -17.82 15.25 -17.64
N GLN A 8 -17.57 16.56 -17.53
CA GLN A 8 -16.33 17.09 -16.97
C GLN A 8 -16.33 16.98 -15.43
N GLU A 9 -17.47 17.21 -14.78
CA GLU A 9 -17.59 17.12 -13.32
C GLU A 9 -17.41 15.68 -12.79
N LYS A 10 -17.85 14.68 -13.55
CA LYS A 10 -17.63 13.25 -13.22
C LYS A 10 -16.19 12.80 -13.50
N LEU A 11 -15.51 13.40 -14.47
CA LEU A 11 -14.11 13.14 -14.77
C LEU A 11 -13.17 13.70 -13.68
N MET A 12 -13.52 14.84 -13.09
CA MET A 12 -12.75 15.47 -12.01
C MET A 12 -12.87 14.78 -10.65
N LYS A 13 -13.77 13.80 -10.48
CA LYS A 13 -13.99 13.06 -9.22
C LYS A 13 -13.16 11.77 -9.08
N ASN A 14 -12.28 11.49 -10.02
CA ASN A 14 -11.47 10.27 -10.05
C ASN A 14 -10.01 10.59 -10.37
N THR A 15 -9.45 11.54 -9.62
CA THR A 15 -8.04 11.93 -9.71
C THR A 15 -7.19 11.08 -8.77
N ILE A 16 -5.87 11.10 -8.95
CA ILE A 16 -4.93 10.38 -8.06
C ILE A 16 -5.13 10.78 -6.59
N TYR A 17 -5.43 12.05 -6.34
CA TYR A 17 -5.66 12.58 -5.00
C TYR A 17 -6.95 12.06 -4.35
N ASP A 18 -7.94 11.67 -5.15
CA ASP A 18 -9.20 11.11 -4.65
C ASP A 18 -9.01 9.65 -4.26
N VAL A 19 -8.40 8.85 -5.16
CA VAL A 19 -8.19 7.42 -4.91
C VAL A 19 -7.18 7.14 -3.79
N LEU A 20 -6.17 8.00 -3.61
CA LEU A 20 -5.26 7.92 -2.45
C LEU A 20 -5.99 8.24 -1.15
N ARG A 21 -6.80 9.31 -1.10
CA ARG A 21 -7.63 9.63 0.08
C ARG A 21 -8.59 8.52 0.45
N GLU A 22 -9.25 7.90 -0.53
CA GLU A 22 -10.15 6.78 -0.28
C GLU A 22 -9.41 5.61 0.40
N ASP A 23 -8.19 5.32 -0.04
CA ASP A 23 -7.32 4.32 0.60
C ASP A 23 -6.89 4.75 2.00
N HIS A 24 -6.49 6.01 2.19
CA HIS A 24 -6.09 6.56 3.49
C HIS A 24 -7.21 6.47 4.52
N ASP A 25 -8.43 6.89 4.15
CA ASP A 25 -9.59 6.84 5.02
C ASP A 25 -9.92 5.42 5.46
N LYS A 26 -9.76 4.46 4.54
CA LYS A 26 -9.92 3.04 4.84
C LYS A 26 -8.85 2.54 5.83
N VAL A 27 -7.58 2.86 5.58
CA VAL A 27 -6.46 2.46 6.46
C VAL A 27 -6.62 3.09 7.85
N LYS A 28 -6.92 4.40 7.94
CA LYS A 28 -7.20 5.10 9.21
C LYS A 28 -8.34 4.42 9.98
N THR A 29 -9.41 4.01 9.30
CA THR A 29 -10.54 3.30 9.92
C THR A 29 -10.10 1.97 10.53
N LEU A 30 -9.34 1.16 9.78
CA LEU A 30 -8.84 -0.13 10.25
C LEU A 30 -7.87 0.01 11.43
N LEU A 31 -6.99 1.01 11.39
CA LEU A 31 -6.04 1.31 12.48
C LEU A 31 -6.76 1.74 13.75
N ASN A 32 -7.80 2.58 13.63
CA ASN A 32 -8.64 2.99 14.75
C ASN A 32 -9.32 1.79 15.41
N GLU A 33 -9.84 0.86 14.61
CA GLU A 33 -10.41 -0.38 15.13
C GLU A 33 -9.34 -1.21 15.85
N LEU A 34 -8.16 -1.41 15.22
CA LEU A 34 -7.06 -2.19 15.76
C LEU A 34 -6.61 -1.72 17.14
N VAL A 35 -6.43 -0.40 17.33
CA VAL A 35 -5.99 0.16 18.61
C VAL A 35 -7.09 0.18 19.68
N SER A 36 -8.35 0.13 19.27
CA SER A 36 -9.51 0.09 20.18
C SER A 36 -9.81 -1.32 20.71
N LEU A 37 -9.34 -2.36 20.01
CA LEU A 37 -9.53 -3.75 20.40
C LEU A 37 -8.95 -4.02 21.80
N GLN A 38 -9.71 -4.76 22.60
CA GLN A 38 -9.26 -5.24 23.90
C GLN A 38 -8.71 -6.66 23.75
N ASN A 39 -9.53 -7.68 23.99
CA ASN A 39 -9.11 -9.07 24.07
C ASN A 39 -9.85 -9.93 23.04
N ASP A 40 -9.62 -9.62 21.77
CA ASP A 40 -10.12 -10.43 20.65
C ASP A 40 -8.95 -10.76 19.71
N SER A 41 -8.34 -11.92 19.93
CA SER A 41 -7.19 -12.34 19.14
C SER A 41 -7.54 -12.72 17.70
N GLU A 42 -8.79 -13.17 17.47
CA GLU A 42 -9.25 -13.55 16.14
C GLU A 42 -9.47 -12.29 15.30
N ARG A 43 -10.28 -11.34 15.81
CA ARG A 43 -10.50 -10.06 15.13
C ARG A 43 -9.22 -9.26 14.95
N ARG A 44 -8.30 -9.32 15.91
CA ARG A 44 -6.95 -8.74 15.79
C ARG A 44 -6.20 -9.30 14.59
N SER A 45 -6.19 -10.63 14.42
CA SER A 45 -5.52 -11.27 13.29
C SER A 45 -6.17 -10.89 11.95
N GLU A 46 -7.49 -10.80 11.91
CA GLU A 46 -8.23 -10.36 10.73
C GLU A 46 -7.86 -8.92 10.35
N LEU A 47 -7.92 -7.99 11.30
CA LEU A 47 -7.57 -6.58 11.08
C LEU A 47 -6.13 -6.41 10.59
N LEU A 48 -5.17 -7.15 11.15
CA LEU A 48 -3.79 -7.11 10.66
C LEU A 48 -3.66 -7.63 9.22
N SER A 49 -4.49 -8.60 8.81
CA SER A 49 -4.55 -9.04 7.42
C SER A 49 -5.21 -8.00 6.53
N GLU A 50 -6.32 -7.40 6.97
CA GLU A 50 -7.02 -6.35 6.23
C GLU A 50 -6.12 -5.12 6.02
N ILE A 51 -5.42 -4.66 7.08
CA ILE A 51 -4.45 -3.56 7.00
C ILE A 51 -3.33 -3.91 6.03
N ARG A 52 -2.78 -5.12 6.07
CA ARG A 52 -1.75 -5.57 5.11
C ARG A 52 -2.27 -5.51 3.68
N ASP A 53 -3.48 -6.00 3.44
CA ASP A 53 -4.05 -6.15 2.11
C ASP A 53 -4.51 -4.82 1.50
N GLU A 54 -4.55 -3.76 2.30
CA GLU A 54 -4.71 -2.37 1.84
C GLU A 54 -3.36 -1.64 1.75
N LEU A 55 -2.54 -1.67 2.80
CA LEU A 55 -1.29 -0.92 2.89
C LEU A 55 -0.25 -1.34 1.84
N ILE A 56 -0.04 -2.64 1.64
CA ILE A 56 1.02 -3.11 0.73
C ILE A 56 0.68 -2.78 -0.73
N PRO A 57 -0.53 -3.07 -1.25
CA PRO A 57 -0.86 -2.66 -2.61
C PRO A 57 -0.91 -1.14 -2.80
N HIS A 58 -1.33 -0.39 -1.77
CA HIS A 58 -1.36 1.08 -1.78
C HIS A 58 0.04 1.67 -1.93
N SER A 59 0.92 1.43 -0.96
CA SER A 59 2.30 1.95 -0.96
C SER A 59 3.04 1.62 -2.25
N ARG A 60 2.98 0.37 -2.71
CA ARG A 60 3.65 -0.04 -3.96
C ARG A 60 3.09 0.64 -5.21
N ALA A 61 1.78 0.88 -5.25
CA ALA A 61 1.15 1.57 -6.38
C ALA A 61 1.46 3.06 -6.39
N GLU A 62 1.46 3.69 -5.22
CA GLU A 62 1.86 5.07 -5.01
C GLU A 62 3.31 5.32 -5.41
N GLU A 63 4.23 4.53 -4.88
CA GLU A 63 5.65 4.60 -5.19
C GLU A 63 5.91 4.49 -6.70
N ALA A 64 5.22 3.57 -7.37
CA ALA A 64 5.40 3.28 -8.79
C ALA A 64 4.74 4.32 -9.71
N VAL A 65 3.68 4.98 -9.25
CA VAL A 65 2.86 5.88 -10.07
C VAL A 65 2.98 7.32 -9.61
N PHE A 66 2.62 7.63 -8.36
CA PHE A 66 2.58 8.99 -7.85
C PHE A 66 3.99 9.56 -7.68
N TYR A 67 4.84 8.94 -6.85
CA TYR A 67 6.21 9.42 -6.61
C TYR A 67 7.05 9.40 -7.87
N ASN A 68 6.97 8.31 -8.64
CA ASN A 68 7.73 8.19 -9.88
C ASN A 68 7.32 9.24 -10.94
N SER A 69 6.06 9.68 -10.96
CA SER A 69 5.63 10.77 -11.87
C SER A 69 6.14 12.14 -11.43
N LEU A 70 6.43 12.31 -10.13
CA LEU A 70 6.91 13.56 -9.55
C LEU A 70 8.44 13.61 -9.39
N ARG A 71 9.17 12.51 -9.64
CA ARG A 71 10.62 12.40 -9.41
C ARG A 71 11.49 13.45 -10.13
N SER A 72 11.00 14.02 -11.24
CA SER A 72 11.70 15.07 -11.99
C SER A 72 11.47 16.47 -11.43
N VAL A 73 10.59 16.61 -10.43
CA VAL A 73 10.28 17.86 -9.75
C VAL A 73 11.19 17.96 -8.52
N PRO A 74 12.22 18.83 -8.52
CA PRO A 74 13.26 18.82 -7.49
C PRO A 74 12.74 19.01 -6.07
N ILE A 75 11.67 19.80 -5.91
CA ILE A 75 11.05 20.09 -4.60
C ILE A 75 10.37 18.84 -4.02
N VAL A 76 9.93 17.90 -4.87
CA VAL A 76 9.23 16.68 -4.43
C VAL A 76 10.21 15.54 -4.11
N GLY A 77 11.48 15.65 -4.51
CA GLY A 77 12.46 14.57 -4.36
C GLY A 77 12.73 14.16 -2.91
N ASP A 78 12.90 15.15 -2.01
CA ASP A 78 13.16 14.87 -0.59
C ASP A 78 11.91 14.31 0.11
N GLU A 79 10.74 14.81 -0.27
CA GLU A 79 9.45 14.40 0.29
C GLU A 79 9.07 12.97 -0.11
N ALA A 80 9.23 12.63 -1.39
CA ALA A 80 9.05 11.25 -1.86
C ALA A 80 10.01 10.29 -1.14
N ASN A 81 11.27 10.68 -0.94
CA ASN A 81 12.24 9.89 -0.17
C ASN A 81 11.85 9.74 1.31
N HIS A 82 11.16 10.73 1.88
CA HIS A 82 10.57 10.61 3.21
C HIS A 82 9.45 9.56 3.21
N GLY A 83 8.47 9.69 2.33
CA GLY A 83 7.36 8.73 2.19
C GLY A 83 7.83 7.29 1.98
N TYR A 84 8.86 7.05 1.15
CA TYR A 84 9.47 5.72 0.99
C TYR A 84 9.97 5.13 2.33
N ARG A 85 10.57 5.95 3.20
CA ARG A 85 11.08 5.48 4.50
C ARG A 85 9.93 5.17 5.46
N GLU A 86 8.89 5.98 5.45
CA GLU A 86 7.71 5.78 6.28
C GLU A 86 6.93 4.53 5.87
N HIS A 87 6.76 4.29 4.56
CA HIS A 87 6.21 3.03 4.04
C HIS A 87 6.97 1.82 4.56
N MET A 88 8.31 1.86 4.49
CA MET A 88 9.16 0.78 4.98
C MET A 88 9.04 0.58 6.50
N ALA A 89 8.95 1.68 7.26
CA ALA A 89 8.75 1.64 8.71
C ALA A 89 7.38 1.02 9.06
N ALA A 90 6.31 1.46 8.40
CA ALA A 90 4.95 0.94 8.58
C ALA A 90 4.86 -0.55 8.23
N GLU A 91 5.46 -0.98 7.11
CA GLU A 91 5.51 -2.40 6.75
C GLU A 91 6.27 -3.24 7.79
N SER A 92 7.39 -2.72 8.33
CA SER A 92 8.15 -3.40 9.39
C SER A 92 7.36 -3.53 10.69
N LEU A 93 6.65 -2.48 11.10
CA LEU A 93 5.78 -2.49 12.27
C LEU A 93 4.63 -3.48 12.08
N LEU A 94 4.01 -3.51 10.91
CA LEU A 94 2.95 -4.46 10.59
C LEU A 94 3.43 -5.91 10.65
N ARG A 95 4.61 -6.21 10.10
CA ARG A 95 5.22 -7.54 10.21
C ARG A 95 5.50 -7.92 11.65
N THR A 96 6.00 -6.98 12.45
CA THR A 96 6.22 -7.17 13.89
C THR A 96 4.92 -7.52 14.61
N LEU A 97 3.83 -6.82 14.31
CA LEU A 97 2.51 -7.08 14.88
C LEU A 97 1.93 -8.45 14.47
N GLN A 98 2.22 -8.91 13.25
CA GLN A 98 1.78 -10.22 12.76
C GLN A 98 2.51 -11.40 13.41
N VAL A 99 3.75 -11.21 13.86
CA VAL A 99 4.55 -12.26 14.53
C VAL A 99 4.54 -12.15 16.06
N ALA A 100 4.07 -11.03 16.62
CA ALA A 100 3.99 -10.83 18.05
C ALA A 100 3.00 -11.82 18.68
N ASP A 101 3.54 -12.76 19.46
CA ASP A 101 2.75 -13.79 20.13
C ASP A 101 2.04 -13.17 21.34
N LYS A 102 0.72 -12.98 21.26
CA LYS A 102 -0.30 -12.73 22.31
C LYS A 102 0.09 -11.96 23.62
N LEU A 103 1.16 -11.18 23.65
CA LEU A 103 1.59 -10.42 24.84
C LEU A 103 1.08 -8.98 24.72
N ASP A 104 0.03 -8.69 25.49
CA ASP A 104 -0.86 -7.54 25.29
C ASP A 104 -0.21 -6.16 25.47
N ALA A 105 0.89 -6.03 26.21
CA ALA A 105 1.54 -4.74 26.43
C ALA A 105 2.33 -4.27 25.20
N ASP A 106 3.15 -5.17 24.63
CA ASP A 106 4.00 -4.85 23.46
C ASP A 106 3.15 -4.69 22.19
N PHE A 107 2.08 -5.50 22.05
CA PHE A 107 1.14 -5.37 20.94
C PHE A 107 0.48 -3.98 20.90
N LYS A 108 -0.07 -3.51 22.02
CA LYS A 108 -0.76 -2.20 22.06
C LYS A 108 0.19 -1.05 21.74
N SER A 109 1.43 -1.12 22.21
CA SER A 109 2.44 -0.11 21.90
C SER A 109 2.80 -0.12 20.41
N ALA A 110 3.04 -1.29 19.83
CA ALA A 110 3.38 -1.43 18.42
C ALA A 110 2.21 -1.04 17.49
N ALA A 111 0.96 -1.34 17.89
CA ALA A 111 -0.23 -0.96 17.12
C ALA A 111 -0.43 0.57 17.11
N LYS A 112 -0.17 1.23 18.24
CA LYS A 112 -0.16 2.70 18.30
C LYS A 112 0.96 3.30 17.46
N ALA A 113 2.17 2.76 17.54
CA ALA A 113 3.29 3.23 16.73
C ALA A 113 3.01 3.09 15.21
N LEU A 114 2.41 1.96 14.79
CA LEU A 114 1.97 1.79 13.39
C LEU A 114 0.94 2.85 13.00
N LYS A 115 -0.05 3.09 13.87
CA LYS A 115 -1.08 4.10 13.64
C LYS A 115 -0.48 5.50 13.50
N GLU A 116 0.35 5.92 14.46
CA GLU A 116 1.00 7.24 14.47
C GLU A 116 1.89 7.43 13.24
N THR A 117 2.67 6.41 12.85
CA THR A 117 3.52 6.46 11.65
C THR A 117 2.68 6.68 10.38
N LEU A 118 1.57 5.95 10.23
CA LEU A 118 0.72 6.07 9.04
C LEU A 118 -0.12 7.34 9.04
N GLU A 119 -0.62 7.80 10.19
CA GLU A 119 -1.35 9.07 10.26
C GLU A 119 -0.44 10.26 9.93
N HIS A 120 0.80 10.25 10.41
CA HIS A 120 1.79 11.28 10.07
C HIS A 120 2.08 11.30 8.56
N HIS A 121 2.41 10.13 8.00
CA HIS A 121 2.62 9.95 6.57
C HIS A 121 1.47 10.48 5.72
N ILE A 122 0.23 10.11 6.08
CA ILE A 122 -0.99 10.53 5.38
C ILE A 122 -1.17 12.06 5.46
N GLU A 123 -0.89 12.66 6.62
CA GLU A 123 -1.01 14.11 6.81
C GLU A 123 0.00 14.88 5.94
N GLU A 124 1.28 14.50 5.98
CA GLU A 124 2.33 15.11 5.16
C GLU A 124 2.01 14.97 3.66
N GLU A 125 1.57 13.80 3.23
CA GLU A 125 1.23 13.57 1.84
C GLU A 125 0.01 14.38 1.38
N GLU A 126 -1.09 14.38 2.15
CA GLU A 126 -2.32 15.04 1.76
C GLU A 126 -2.25 16.57 1.81
N GLU A 127 -1.45 17.12 2.73
CA GLU A 127 -1.29 18.56 2.93
C GLU A 127 -0.17 19.14 2.06
N GLU A 128 1.00 18.49 2.02
CA GLU A 128 2.19 19.02 1.37
C GLU A 128 2.37 18.43 -0.03
N MET A 129 2.51 17.11 -0.16
CA MET A 129 2.77 16.48 -1.46
C MET A 129 1.65 16.73 -2.46
N PHE A 130 0.39 16.64 -2.05
CA PHE A 130 -0.72 16.89 -2.95
C PHE A 130 -0.79 18.34 -3.40
N ALA A 131 -0.44 19.31 -2.54
CA ALA A 131 -0.37 20.71 -2.93
C ALA A 131 0.74 20.95 -3.96
N LEU A 132 1.91 20.36 -3.74
CA LEU A 132 3.03 20.42 -4.69
C LEU A 132 2.67 19.76 -6.02
N ALA A 133 2.11 18.55 -5.99
CA ALA A 133 1.69 17.82 -7.18
C ALA A 133 0.65 18.60 -7.99
N LYS A 134 -0.35 19.22 -7.35
CA LYS A 134 -1.36 20.06 -8.04
C LYS A 134 -0.78 21.28 -8.74
N SER A 135 0.43 21.72 -8.38
CA SER A 135 1.10 22.83 -9.05
C SER A 135 1.77 22.44 -10.38
N VAL A 136 2.01 21.14 -10.60
CA VAL A 136 2.78 20.62 -11.74
C VAL A 136 2.05 19.54 -12.55
N VAL A 137 0.99 18.94 -11.99
CA VAL A 137 0.18 17.89 -12.62
C VAL A 137 -1.15 18.49 -13.10
N THR A 138 -1.44 18.35 -14.39
CA THR A 138 -2.71 18.78 -14.97
C THR A 138 -3.88 17.89 -14.51
N PRO A 139 -5.13 18.38 -14.57
CA PRO A 139 -6.30 17.55 -14.24
C PRO A 139 -6.37 16.26 -15.05
N GLU A 140 -6.03 16.30 -16.34
CA GLU A 140 -6.01 15.14 -17.22
C GLU A 140 -4.94 14.11 -16.81
N GLU A 141 -3.73 14.57 -16.49
CA GLU A 141 -2.67 13.70 -15.96
C GLU A 141 -3.07 13.08 -14.62
N ALA A 142 -3.68 13.84 -13.72
CA ALA A 142 -4.14 13.35 -12.42
C ALA A 142 -5.17 12.21 -12.57
N VAL A 143 -6.06 12.27 -13.56
CA VAL A 143 -7.00 11.19 -13.89
C VAL A 143 -6.26 9.98 -14.50
N GLN A 144 -5.27 10.20 -15.36
CA GLN A 144 -4.46 9.11 -15.91
C GLN A 144 -3.66 8.38 -14.81
N MET A 145 -3.11 9.13 -13.87
CA MET A 145 -2.40 8.61 -12.70
C MET A 145 -3.34 7.79 -11.82
N ALA A 146 -4.57 8.23 -11.54
CA ALA A 146 -5.55 7.41 -10.80
C ALA A 146 -5.82 6.06 -11.46
N ASN A 147 -5.99 6.04 -12.79
CA ASN A 147 -6.21 4.80 -13.54
C ASN A 147 -4.98 3.86 -13.46
N ALA A 148 -3.77 4.42 -13.59
CA ALA A 148 -2.53 3.67 -13.46
C ALA A 148 -2.34 3.12 -12.04
N PHE A 149 -2.58 3.93 -11.02
CA PHE A 149 -2.56 3.56 -9.60
C PHE A 149 -3.50 2.39 -9.33
N THR A 150 -4.78 2.52 -9.73
CA THR A 150 -5.81 1.49 -9.51
C THR A 150 -5.42 0.16 -10.17
N LYS A 151 -4.87 0.22 -11.39
CA LYS A 151 -4.40 -0.97 -12.12
C LYS A 151 -3.17 -1.60 -11.44
N MET A 152 -2.23 -0.78 -10.96
CA MET A 152 -1.04 -1.25 -10.26
C MET A 152 -1.42 -1.90 -8.93
N LYS A 153 -2.24 -1.22 -8.12
CA LYS A 153 -2.78 -1.75 -6.86
C LYS A 153 -3.45 -3.10 -7.06
N GLY A 154 -4.30 -3.22 -8.09
CA GLY A 154 -4.95 -4.48 -8.45
C GLY A 154 -3.98 -5.60 -8.85
N SER A 155 -2.86 -5.27 -9.49
CA SER A 155 -1.81 -6.24 -9.86
C SER A 155 -1.03 -6.71 -8.64
N VAL A 156 -0.62 -5.79 -7.77
CA VAL A 156 0.09 -6.11 -6.51
C VAL A 156 -0.77 -6.97 -5.60
N LYS A 157 -2.07 -6.65 -5.46
CA LYS A 157 -3.02 -7.45 -4.65
C LYS A 157 -3.14 -8.89 -5.16
N LYS A 158 -3.19 -9.10 -6.48
CA LYS A 158 -3.21 -10.45 -7.07
C LYS A 158 -1.92 -11.23 -6.81
N GLN A 159 -0.77 -10.57 -6.91
CA GLN A 159 0.52 -11.20 -6.64
C GLN A 159 0.65 -11.59 -5.15
N SER A 160 0.26 -10.69 -4.24
CA SER A 160 0.24 -10.97 -2.80
C SER A 160 -0.67 -12.14 -2.44
N PHE A 161 -1.87 -12.18 -3.05
CA PHE A 161 -2.80 -13.30 -2.89
C PHE A 161 -2.21 -14.63 -3.37
N LEU A 162 -1.53 -14.62 -4.53
CA LEU A 162 -0.91 -15.83 -5.08
C LEU A 162 0.25 -16.33 -4.19
N GLY A 163 1.07 -15.41 -3.66
CA GLY A 163 2.10 -15.73 -2.67
C GLY A 163 1.53 -16.36 -1.40
N THR A 164 0.49 -15.74 -0.83
CA THR A 164 -0.20 -16.25 0.36
C THR A 164 -0.82 -17.63 0.13
N THR A 165 -1.44 -17.84 -1.05
CA THR A 165 -2.01 -19.14 -1.43
C THR A 165 -0.92 -20.21 -1.53
N LEU A 166 0.24 -19.87 -2.10
CA LEU A 166 1.36 -20.79 -2.21
C LEU A 166 1.95 -21.15 -0.84
N ASP A 167 2.06 -20.18 0.07
CA ASP A 167 2.52 -20.41 1.45
C ASP A 167 1.56 -21.33 2.23
N MET A 168 0.25 -21.11 2.06
CA MET A 168 -0.76 -21.98 2.66
C MET A 168 -0.66 -23.41 2.14
N VAL A 169 -0.52 -23.58 0.82
CA VAL A 169 -0.32 -24.90 0.20
C VAL A 169 0.97 -25.54 0.70
N ALA A 170 2.07 -24.78 0.81
CA ALA A 170 3.34 -25.28 1.31
C ALA A 170 3.25 -25.77 2.76
N ASN A 171 2.50 -25.06 3.62
CA ASN A 171 2.30 -25.44 5.03
C ASN A 171 1.38 -26.66 5.21
N MET A 172 0.44 -26.90 4.29
CA MET A 172 -0.43 -28.09 4.32
C MET A 172 0.24 -29.34 3.72
N MET A 173 1.38 -29.19 3.06
CA MET A 173 2.09 -30.28 2.41
C MET A 173 3.09 -30.96 3.36
N PRO A 174 3.22 -32.30 3.32
CA PRO A 174 4.25 -32.99 4.09
C PRO A 174 5.66 -32.44 3.78
N PRO A 175 6.57 -32.32 4.77
CA PRO A 175 7.90 -31.68 4.60
C PRO A 175 8.78 -32.25 3.47
N ARG A 176 8.52 -33.49 3.04
CA ARG A 176 9.17 -34.12 1.89
C ARG A 176 8.83 -33.46 0.55
N PHE A 177 7.74 -32.69 0.49
CA PHE A 177 7.25 -32.04 -0.73
C PHE A 177 7.37 -30.51 -0.71
N SER A 178 7.56 -29.86 0.46
CA SER A 178 7.62 -28.40 0.55
C SER A 178 8.96 -27.82 0.04
N LYS A 179 10.07 -28.55 0.21
CA LYS A 179 11.42 -28.09 -0.20
C LYS A 179 11.54 -27.74 -1.69
N SER A 180 10.82 -28.42 -2.58
CA SER A 180 10.87 -28.16 -4.02
C SER A 180 10.10 -26.90 -4.46
N PHE A 181 9.20 -26.39 -3.62
CA PHE A 181 8.38 -25.20 -3.93
C PHE A 181 9.02 -23.92 -3.38
N THR A 182 9.57 -23.96 -2.17
CA THR A 182 10.22 -22.80 -1.53
C THR A 182 11.51 -22.38 -2.24
N GLU A 183 12.26 -23.32 -2.81
CA GLU A 183 13.52 -23.02 -3.53
C GLU A 183 13.31 -22.55 -4.98
N ASN A 184 12.17 -22.88 -5.60
CA ASN A 184 11.90 -22.55 -7.01
C ASN A 184 11.00 -21.32 -7.21
N GLY A 185 10.16 -20.93 -6.22
CA GLY A 185 9.26 -19.78 -6.34
C GLY A 185 9.97 -18.42 -6.45
N HIS A 186 11.18 -18.30 -5.89
CA HIS A 186 11.98 -17.07 -5.97
C HIS A 186 12.77 -16.93 -7.29
N LYS A 187 12.99 -18.02 -8.04
CA LYS A 187 13.81 -18.00 -9.26
C LYS A 187 13.02 -17.74 -10.55
N THR A 188 11.70 -17.94 -10.56
CA THR A 188 10.89 -17.85 -11.78
C THR A 188 10.32 -16.46 -12.09
N LEU A 189 10.47 -15.46 -11.19
CA LEU A 189 9.93 -14.11 -11.39
C LEU A 189 10.94 -13.08 -11.93
N PHE A 190 12.23 -13.42 -12.08
CA PHE A 190 13.27 -12.49 -12.56
C PHE A 190 14.23 -13.07 -13.62
N THR A 191 13.80 -14.01 -14.45
CA THR A 191 14.58 -14.42 -15.64
C THR A 191 13.66 -14.72 -16.83
N LYS A 192 13.09 -13.67 -17.42
CA LYS A 192 12.73 -13.66 -18.84
C LYS A 192 12.97 -12.25 -19.37
N ASP A 193 14.22 -12.01 -19.72
CA ASP A 193 14.64 -11.36 -20.96
C ASP A 193 16.15 -11.24 -20.92
N GLU A 194 16.82 -12.24 -21.50
CA GLU A 194 18.05 -12.06 -22.27
C GLU A 194 18.44 -13.41 -22.89
N ASN A 195 18.66 -13.38 -24.21
CA ASN A 195 19.14 -14.43 -25.12
C ASN A 195 18.15 -15.50 -25.59
N ALA A 196 17.52 -15.22 -26.75
CA ALA A 196 17.46 -16.18 -27.85
C ALA A 196 17.41 -15.44 -29.20
N ALA A 197 18.58 -15.43 -29.86
CA ALA A 197 18.88 -15.37 -31.30
C ALA A 197 18.06 -14.45 -32.23
#